data_AF-A0A9D8IDC3-F1
#
_entry.id   AF-A0A9D8IDC3-F1
#
_cell.length_a   1.000
_cell.length_b   1.000
_cell.length_c   1.000
_cell.angle_alpha   90.00
_cell.angle_beta   90.00
_cell.angle_gamma   90.00
#
_symmetry.space_group_name_H-M   'P 1'
#
loop_
_entity.id
_entity.type
_entity.pdbx_description
1 polymer ?
#
loop_
_entity_poly.entity_id
_entity_poly.type
_entity_poly.pdbx_seq_one_letter_code
_entity_poly.pdbx_strand_id
1 'polypeptide(L)'
;MAHINTLKVFETLRSVFDEKQAAKIAEAVEAAMETNNASLIEEVATKKDLAETKAEIIKWMFLFWMGQFASIVGVLTAILFAFFRK
;
A
#
# COMPACT_ATOMS: atom_id res chain seq x y z
N MET A 1 -14.45 -2.67 -6.55
CA MET A 1 -14.56 -4.13 -6.40
C MET A 1 -15.33 -4.64 -7.60
N ALA A 2 -14.67 -5.33 -8.52
CA ALA A 2 -15.31 -5.83 -9.73
C ALA A 2 -16.06 -7.12 -9.37
N HIS A 3 -17.38 -7.03 -9.22
CA HIS A 3 -18.23 -8.22 -9.14
C HIS A 3 -18.35 -8.78 -10.56
N ILE A 4 -17.71 -9.92 -10.84
CA ILE A 4 -18.09 -10.69 -12.02
C ILE A 4 -19.52 -11.15 -11.76
N ASN A 5 -20.41 -10.81 -12.68
CA ASN A 5 -21.76 -11.31 -12.63
C ASN A 5 -21.72 -12.75 -13.15
N THR A 6 -21.58 -13.72 -12.25
CA THR A 6 -21.53 -15.17 -12.55
C THR A 6 -22.69 -15.59 -13.45
N LEU A 7 -23.85 -14.93 -13.34
CA LEU A 7 -25.00 -15.13 -14.22
C LEU A 7 -24.68 -14.79 -15.68
N LYS A 8 -23.92 -13.74 -15.96
CA LYS A 8 -23.55 -13.34 -17.32
C LYS A 8 -22.52 -14.29 -17.94
N VAL A 9 -21.60 -14.81 -17.11
CA VAL A 9 -20.64 -15.85 -17.51
C VAL A 9 -21.38 -17.16 -17.81
N PHE A 10 -22.30 -17.55 -16.94
CA PHE A 10 -23.17 -18.70 -17.11
C PHE A 10 -24.06 -18.59 -18.36
N GLU A 11 -24.71 -17.45 -18.59
CA GLU A 11 -25.55 -17.19 -19.78
C GLU A 11 -24.75 -17.30 -21.08
N THR A 12 -23.52 -16.78 -21.09
CA THR A 12 -22.62 -16.87 -22.26
C THR A 12 -22.21 -18.31 -22.53
N LEU A 13 -21.90 -19.08 -21.48
CA LEU A 13 -21.52 -20.49 -21.59
C LEU A 13 -22.68 -21.42 -21.96
N ARG A 14 -23.90 -21.12 -21.51
CA ARG A 14 -25.11 -21.88 -21.83
C ARG A 14 -25.47 -21.86 -23.33
N SER A 15 -24.95 -20.87 -24.09
CA SER A 15 -25.14 -20.84 -25.54
C SER A 15 -24.36 -21.93 -26.30
N VAL A 16 -23.37 -22.55 -25.65
CA VAL A 16 -22.46 -23.55 -26.26
C VAL A 16 -22.40 -24.86 -25.47
N PHE A 17 -22.78 -24.85 -24.18
CA PHE A 17 -22.67 -25.99 -23.26
C PHE A 17 -23.98 -26.32 -22.54
N ASP A 18 -24.12 -27.57 -22.12
CA ASP A 18 -25.26 -28.06 -21.34
C ASP A 18 -25.35 -27.38 -19.96
N GLU A 19 -26.55 -27.28 -19.38
CA GLU A 19 -26.83 -26.43 -18.19
C GLU A 19 -25.93 -26.76 -16.99
N LYS A 20 -25.64 -28.06 -16.79
CA LYS A 20 -24.71 -28.54 -15.74
C LYS A 20 -23.25 -28.19 -16.01
N GLN A 21 -22.83 -28.09 -17.27
CA GLN A 21 -21.46 -27.77 -17.64
C GLN A 21 -21.22 -26.26 -17.52
N ALA A 22 -22.17 -25.44 -17.98
CA ALA A 22 -22.10 -23.99 -17.83
C ALA A 22 -22.04 -23.57 -16.36
N ALA A 23 -22.81 -24.21 -15.48
CA ALA A 23 -22.81 -23.95 -14.04
C ALA A 23 -21.44 -24.25 -13.40
N LYS A 24 -20.88 -25.43 -13.68
CA LYS A 24 -19.55 -25.81 -13.16
C LYS A 24 -18.43 -24.90 -13.62
N ILE A 25 -18.48 -24.42 -14.86
CA ILE A 25 -17.46 -23.50 -15.38
C ILE A 25 -17.59 -22.12 -14.73
N ALA A 26 -18.82 -21.62 -14.58
CA ALA A 26 -19.05 -20.34 -13.91
C ALA A 26 -18.57 -20.37 -12.44
N GLU A 27 -18.87 -21.46 -11.73
CA GLU A 27 -18.43 -21.70 -10.35
C GLU A 27 -16.90 -21.83 -10.24
N ALA A 28 -16.25 -22.53 -11.19
CA ALA A 28 -14.80 -22.63 -11.26
C ALA A 28 -14.11 -21.27 -11.54
N VAL A 29 -14.73 -20.43 -12.38
CA VAL A 29 -14.24 -19.07 -12.67
C VAL A 29 -14.36 -18.17 -11.45
N GLU A 30 -15.47 -18.27 -10.72
CA GLU A 30 -15.68 -17.52 -9.48
C GLU A 30 -14.66 -17.92 -8.41
N ALA A 31 -14.46 -19.23 -8.20
CA ALA A 31 -13.47 -19.75 -7.26
C ALA A 31 -12.01 -19.37 -7.62
N ALA A 32 -11.65 -19.43 -8.91
CA ALA A 32 -10.32 -19.02 -9.37
C ALA A 32 -10.09 -17.52 -9.17
N MET A 33 -11.13 -16.69 -9.32
CA MET A 33 -11.00 -15.25 -9.19
C MET A 33 -11.03 -14.77 -7.75
N GLU A 34 -11.78 -15.41 -6.85
CA GLU A 34 -11.67 -15.15 -5.40
C GLU A 34 -10.25 -15.42 -4.90
N THR A 35 -9.66 -16.54 -5.35
CA THR A 35 -8.26 -16.89 -5.05
C THR A 35 -7.29 -15.83 -5.59
N ASN A 36 -7.51 -15.33 -6.81
CA ASN A 36 -6.65 -14.32 -7.43
C ASN A 36 -6.82 -12.91 -6.82
N ASN A 37 -8.01 -12.57 -6.32
CA ASN A 37 -8.25 -11.32 -5.58
C ASN A 37 -7.56 -11.33 -4.21
N ALA A 38 -7.52 -12.48 -3.53
CA ALA A 38 -6.82 -12.61 -2.24
C ALA A 38 -5.32 -12.29 -2.38
N SER A 39 -4.66 -12.80 -3.43
CA SER A 39 -3.25 -12.48 -3.72
C SER A 39 -3.03 -11.01 -4.13
N LEU A 40 -4.01 -10.38 -4.79
CA LEU A 40 -3.93 -8.95 -5.12
C LEU A 40 -4.11 -8.05 -3.88
N ILE A 41 -4.93 -8.48 -2.90
CA ILE A 41 -5.07 -7.78 -1.62
C ILE A 41 -3.74 -7.85 -0.83
N GLU A 42 -3.02 -8.98 -0.91
CA GLU A 42 -1.69 -9.13 -0.33
C GLU A 42 -0.67 -8.14 -0.95
N GLU A 43 -0.71 -7.94 -2.26
CA GLU A 43 0.11 -6.93 -2.95
C GLU A 43 -0.28 -5.48 -2.59
N VAL A 44 -1.56 -5.24 -2.28
CA VAL A 44 -2.03 -3.95 -1.77
C VAL A 44 -1.57 -3.71 -0.33
N ALA A 45 -1.42 -4.76 0.50
CA ALA A 45 -0.81 -4.65 1.82
C ALA A 45 0.61 -4.06 1.72
N THR A 46 1.39 -4.46 0.69
CA THR A 46 2.73 -3.91 0.44
C THR A 46 2.71 -2.40 0.20
N LYS A 47 1.65 -1.83 -0.40
CA LYS A 47 1.51 -0.38 -0.58
C LYS A 47 1.24 0.34 0.74
N LYS A 48 0.46 -0.29 1.62
CA LYS A 48 0.20 0.23 2.97
C LYS A 48 1.48 0.21 3.80
N ASP A 49 2.22 -0.90 3.77
CA ASP A 49 3.50 -1.06 4.47
C ASP A 49 4.54 -0.04 3.97
N LEU A 50 4.55 0.23 2.67
CA LEU A 50 5.39 1.28 2.07
C LEU A 50 4.98 2.67 2.54
N ALA A 51 3.68 2.96 2.67
CA ALA A 51 3.20 4.24 3.18
C ALA A 51 3.55 4.43 4.67
N GLU A 52 3.42 3.37 5.47
CA GLU A 52 3.82 3.37 6.88
C GLU A 52 5.33 3.58 7.05
N THR A 53 6.15 2.86 6.28
CA THR A 53 7.61 3.03 6.27
C THR A 53 8.01 4.45 5.86
N LYS A 54 7.39 5.01 4.82
CA LYS A 54 7.63 6.40 4.40
C LYS A 54 7.25 7.40 5.50
N ALA A 55 6.12 7.18 6.17
CA ALA A 55 5.69 8.04 7.27
C ALA A 55 6.67 7.97 8.45
N GLU A 56 7.20 6.78 8.76
CA GLU A 56 8.20 6.60 9.81
C GLU A 56 9.52 7.31 9.48
N ILE A 57 10.01 7.17 8.24
CA ILE A 57 11.20 7.89 7.77
C ILE A 57 11.02 9.40 7.92
N ILE A 58 9.88 9.94 7.52
CA ILE A 58 9.59 11.38 7.64
C ILE A 58 9.59 11.81 9.11
N LYS A 59 9.01 11.03 10.02
CA LYS A 59 9.04 11.31 11.47
C LYS A 59 10.48 11.34 12.01
N TRP A 60 11.29 10.36 11.63
CA TRP A 60 12.70 10.30 12.02
C TRP A 60 13.51 11.46 11.48
N MET A 61 13.22 11.89 10.25
CA MET A 61 13.81 13.11 9.70
C MET A 61 13.49 14.30 10.63
N PHE A 62 12.23 14.59 10.97
CA PHE A 62 11.92 15.73 11.84
C PHE A 62 12.69 15.73 13.17
N LEU A 63 12.82 14.57 13.81
CA LEU A 63 13.54 14.43 15.08
C LEU A 63 15.05 14.71 14.91
N PHE A 64 15.65 14.17 13.85
CA PHE A 64 17.03 14.44 13.48
C PHE A 64 17.26 15.93 13.15
N TRP A 65 16.41 16.50 12.29
CA TRP A 65 16.51 17.88 11.84
C TRP A 65 16.38 18.86 13.01
N MET A 66 15.47 18.63 13.97
CA MET A 66 15.39 19.42 15.21
C MET A 66 16.70 19.39 16.02
N GLY A 67 17.33 18.21 16.14
CA GLY A 67 18.63 18.07 16.78
C GLY A 67 19.74 18.80 16.04
N GLN A 68 19.75 18.77 14.70
CA GLN A 68 20.70 19.52 13.88
C GLN A 68 20.52 21.04 14.05
N PHE A 69 19.28 21.54 14.00
CA PHE A 69 18.99 22.96 14.23
C PHE A 69 19.46 23.44 15.60
N ALA A 70 19.16 22.69 16.67
CA ALA A 70 19.61 23.03 18.01
C ALA A 70 21.14 23.05 18.10
N SER A 71 21.81 22.07 17.48
CA SER A 71 23.27 21.97 17.47
C SER A 71 23.92 23.14 16.73
N ILE A 72 23.43 23.49 15.54
CA ILE A 72 23.93 24.61 14.74
C ILE A 72 23.77 25.92 15.49
N VAL A 73 22.57 26.17 16.05
CA VAL A 73 22.30 27.38 16.84
C VAL A 73 23.21 27.45 18.06
N GLY A 74 23.40 26.32 18.76
CA GLY A 74 24.28 26.24 19.92
C GLY A 74 25.74 26.59 19.56
N VAL A 75 26.27 26.01 18.48
CA VAL A 75 27.64 26.29 18.02
C VAL A 75 27.80 27.75 17.60
N LEU A 76 26.88 28.29 16.80
CA LEU A 76 26.93 29.69 16.37
C LEU A 76 26.89 30.65 17.56
N THR A 77 26.00 30.39 18.52
CA THR A 77 25.87 31.21 19.73
C THR A 77 27.14 31.15 20.57
N ALA A 78 27.74 29.97 20.74
CA ALA A 78 28.99 29.80 21.48
C ALA A 78 30.15 30.57 20.83
N ILE A 79 30.26 30.52 19.49
CA ILE A 79 31.28 31.26 18.74
C ILE A 79 31.08 32.78 18.92
N LEU A 80 29.85 33.28 18.72
CA LEU A 80 29.57 34.71 18.88
C LEU A 80 29.86 35.18 20.31
N PHE A 81 29.44 34.43 21.33
CA PHE A 81 29.72 34.76 22.72
C PHE A 81 31.22 34.79 23.02
N ALA A 82 31.99 33.83 22.49
CA ALA A 82 33.45 33.81 22.66
C ALA A 82 34.13 35.01 22.00
N PHE A 83 33.64 35.47 20.84
CA PHE A 83 34.16 36.65 20.13
C PHE A 83 33.80 37.97 20.83
N PHE A 84 32.57 38.13 21.31
CA PHE A 84 32.12 39.36 21.99
C PHE A 84 32.57 39.47 23.45
N ARG A 85 33.04 38.38 24.05
CA ARG A 85 33.59 38.36 25.42
C ARG A 85 35.11 38.62 25.45
N LYS A 86 35.73 38.82 24.29
CA LYS A 86 37.12 39.22 24.13
C LYS A 86 37.22 40.73 23.97
#